data_AF-A0A0F9HM27-F1
#
_entry.id   AF-A0A0F9HM27-F1
#
_cell.length_a   1.000
_cell.length_b   1.000
_cell.length_c   1.000
_cell.angle_alpha   90.00
_cell.angle_beta   90.00
_cell.angle_gamma   90.00
#
_symmetry.space_group_name_H-M   'P 1'
#
loop_
_entity.id
_entity.type
_entity.pdbx_description
1 polymer ?
#
loop_
_entity_poly.entity_id
_entity_poly.type
_entity_poly.pdbx_seq_one_letter_code
_entity_poly.pdbx_strand_id
1 'polypeptide(L)' 'MSDLKPQLEEKVLRLKSLVDSRSKAYCSSINSSEEDVKRETEIDDLEEEIKRIEKELLTKK' A
#
# COMPACT_ATOMS: atom_id res chain seq x y z
N MET A 1 16.78 -16.32 6.16
CA MET A 1 15.70 -15.43 6.62
C MET A 1 15.69 -14.26 5.67
N SER A 2 14.69 -14.15 4.81
CA SER A 2 14.59 -13.01 3.90
C SER A 2 14.47 -11.74 4.72
N ASP A 3 15.39 -10.80 4.52
CA ASP A 3 15.37 -9.52 5.24
C ASP A 3 13.99 -8.88 5.08
N LEU A 4 13.33 -8.61 6.21
CA LEU A 4 12.02 -7.99 6.25
C LEU A 4 12.09 -6.49 5.91
N LYS A 5 13.27 -5.86 6.06
CA LYS A 5 13.53 -4.47 5.69
C LYS A 5 13.36 -4.15 4.20
N PRO A 6 14.04 -4.85 3.25
CA PRO A 6 13.85 -4.57 1.83
C PRO A 6 12.42 -4.85 1.36
N GLN A 7 11.74 -5.84 1.95
CA GLN A 7 10.32 -6.12 1.68
C GLN A 7 9.41 -4.98 2.16
N LEU A 8 9.71 -4.41 3.34
CA LEU A 8 9.01 -3.23 3.84
C LEU A 8 9.23 -2.02 2.92
N GLU A 9 10.46 -1.75 2.52
CA GLU A 9 10.80 -0.62 1.63
C GLU A 9 10.10 -0.74 0.27
N GLU A 10 10.09 -1.93 -0.34
CA GLU A 10 9.39 -2.17 -1.60
C GLU A 10 7.88 -1.91 -1.49
N LYS A 11 7.24 -2.43 -0.43
CA LYS A 11 5.80 -2.26 -0.19
C LYS A 11 5.43 -0.81 0.09
N VAL A 12 6.25 -0.09 0.85
CA VAL A 12 6.07 1.35 1.11
C VAL A 12 6.19 2.16 -0.18
N LEU A 13 7.16 1.86 -1.04
CA LEU A 13 7.30 2.51 -2.34
C LEU A 13 6.09 2.26 -3.25
N ARG A 14 5.58 1.02 -3.26
CA ARG A 14 4.38 0.65 -4.02
C ARG A 14 3.15 1.39 -3.51
N LEU A 15 2.92 1.41 -2.20
CA LEU A 15 1.82 2.14 -1.57
C LEU A 15 1.85 3.62 -1.94
N LYS A 16 3.03 4.26 -1.84
CA LYS A 16 3.21 5.68 -2.19
C LYS A 16 2.84 5.95 -3.66
N SER A 17 3.24 5.08 -4.57
CA SER A 17 2.90 5.21 -6.00
C SER A 17 1.39 5.14 -6.25
N LEU A 18 0.69 4.22 -5.58
CA LEU A 18 -0.77 4.07 -5.71
C LEU A 18 -1.52 5.27 -5.14
N VAL A 19 -1.09 5.77 -3.97
CA VAL A 19 -1.65 6.97 -3.33
C VAL A 19 -1.38 8.24 -4.16
N ASP A 20 -0.18 8.40 -4.71
CA ASP A 20 0.15 9.53 -5.58
C ASP A 20 -0.68 9.49 -6.88
N SER A 21 -0.94 8.28 -7.41
CA SER A 21 -1.79 8.07 -8.59
C SER A 21 -3.27 8.41 -8.31
N ARG A 22 -3.72 8.30 -7.06
CA ARG A 22 -5.09 8.68 -6.63
C ARG A 22 -5.41 10.15 -6.88
N SER A 23 -4.42 11.03 -6.75
CA SER A 23 -4.63 12.49 -6.74
C SER A 23 -4.87 13.13 -8.12
N LYS A 24 -4.62 12.41 -9.23
CA LYS A 24 -4.81 12.97 -10.59
C LYS A 24 -6.11 12.56 -11.28
N ALA A 25 -6.74 11.46 -10.85
CA ALA A 25 -7.91 10.90 -11.53
C ALA A 25 -9.24 11.15 -10.80
N TYR A 26 -9.22 11.40 -9.48
CA TYR A 26 -10.41 11.13 -8.65
C TYR A 26 -11.28 12.34 -8.24
N CYS A 27 -10.87 13.59 -8.50
CA CYS A 27 -11.71 14.74 -8.09
C CYS A 27 -12.92 15.03 -9.00
N SER A 28 -13.14 14.29 -10.10
CA SER A 28 -14.12 14.71 -11.12
C SER A 28 -15.29 13.77 -11.42
N SER A 29 -15.42 12.59 -10.80
CA SER A 29 -16.50 11.68 -11.19
C SER A 29 -17.03 10.82 -10.04
N ILE A 30 -18.33 10.96 -9.81
CA ILE A 30 -19.17 10.47 -8.70
C ILE A 30 -19.34 8.94 -8.63
N ASN A 31 -18.67 8.15 -9.49
CA ASN A 31 -18.68 6.69 -9.43
C ASN A 31 -17.25 6.15 -9.41
N SER A 32 -16.88 5.42 -8.36
CA SER A 32 -15.64 4.65 -8.32
C SER A 32 -15.67 3.59 -9.42
N SER A 33 -14.72 3.66 -10.36
CA SER A 33 -14.57 2.63 -11.38
C SER A 33 -14.10 1.32 -10.74
N GLU A 34 -14.25 0.19 -11.43
CA GLU A 34 -13.69 -1.10 -10.97
C GLU A 34 -12.16 -0.98 -10.72
N GLU A 35 -11.48 -0.12 -11.49
CA GLU A 35 -10.06 0.17 -11.31
C GLU A 35 -9.78 0.96 -10.02
N ASP A 36 -10.66 1.87 -9.61
CA ASP A 36 -10.53 2.57 -8.34
C ASP A 36 -10.78 1.63 -7.16
N VAL A 37 -11.79 0.75 -7.25
CA VAL A 37 -12.05 -0.26 -6.21
C VAL A 37 -10.85 -1.19 -6.05
N LYS A 38 -10.27 -1.67 -7.17
CA LYS A 38 -9.05 -2.49 -7.14
C LYS A 38 -7.87 -1.73 -6.53
N ARG A 39 -7.70 -0.45 -6.87
CA ARG A 39 -6.62 0.39 -6.32
C ARG A 39 -6.75 0.57 -4.82
N GLU A 40 -7.94 0.90 -4.33
CA GLU A 40 -8.19 1.07 -2.88
C GLU A 40 -8.02 -0.26 -2.14
N THR A 41 -8.44 -1.39 -2.74
CA THR A 41 -8.18 -2.73 -2.18
C THR A 41 -6.68 -3.03 -2.10
N GLU A 42 -5.91 -2.74 -3.15
CA GLU A 42 -4.44 -2.92 -3.18
C GLU A 42 -3.76 -2.02 -2.14
N ILE A 43 -4.26 -0.80 -1.93
CA ILE A 43 -3.79 0.12 -0.89
C ILE A 43 -4.02 -0.48 0.51
N ASP A 44 -5.24 -0.93 0.81
CA ASP A 44 -5.60 -1.52 2.11
C ASP A 44 -4.75 -2.76 2.41
N ASP A 45 -4.60 -3.66 1.44
CA ASP A 45 -3.79 -4.88 1.56
C ASP A 45 -2.32 -4.53 1.86
N LEU A 46 -1.75 -3.55 1.14
CA LEU A 46 -0.38 -3.10 1.35
C LEU A 46 -0.19 -2.45 2.73
N GLU A 47 -1.15 -1.64 3.19
CA GLU A 47 -1.08 -1.04 4.53
C GLU A 47 -1.11 -2.09 5.64
N GLU A 48 -1.95 -3.13 5.52
CA GLU A 48 -1.98 -4.24 6.47
C GLU A 48 -0.69 -5.06 6.45
N GLU A 49 -0.12 -5.30 5.28
CA GLU A 49 1.12 -6.06 5.15
C GLU A 49 2.33 -5.30 5.69
N ILE A 50 2.41 -3.99 5.44
CA ILE A 50 3.40 -3.09 6.04
C ILE A 50 3.32 -3.14 7.56
N LYS A 51 2.12 -2.97 8.14
CA LYS A 51 1.92 -3.04 9.61
C LYS A 51 2.35 -4.39 10.19
N ARG A 52 2.07 -5.50 9.49
CA ARG A 52 2.51 -6.84 9.92
C ARG A 52 4.03 -6.95 9.91
N ILE A 53 4.68 -6.52 8.84
CA ILE A 53 6.15 -6.56 8.70
C ILE A 53 6.82 -5.66 9.74
N GLU A 54 6.30 -4.45 9.97
CA GLU A 54 6.78 -3.54 11.01
C GLU A 54 6.66 -4.15 12.40
N LYS A 55 5.52 -4.80 12.70
CA LYS A 55 5.31 -5.48 13.97
C LYS A 55 6.28 -6.65 14.14
N GLU A 56 6.50 -7.45 13.10
CA GLU A 56 7.49 -8.54 13.14
C GLU A 56 8.91 -8.02 13.35
N LEU A 57 9.29 -6.93 12.68
CA LEU A 57 10.58 -6.27 12.86
C LEU A 57 10.74 -5.71 14.28
N LEU A 58 9.68 -5.17 14.87
CA LEU A 58 9.68 -4.69 16.25
C LEU A 58 9.78 -5.83 17.26
N THR A 59 9.08 -6.95 17.00
CA THR A 59 9.04 -8.11 17.91
C THR A 59 10.30 -8.97 17.84
N LYS A 60 11.01 -8.94 16.70
CA LYS A 60 12.30 -9.63 16.50
C LYS A 60 13.53 -8.80 16.93
N LYS A 61 13.31 -7.63 17.55
CA LYS A 61 14.35 -6.74 18.05
C LYS A 61 14.54 -6.92 19.56
#